data_AF-A0A9N7N4H2-F1
#
_entry.id   AF-A0A9N7N4H2-F1
#
_cell.length_a   1.000
_cell.length_b   1.000
_cell.length_c   1.000
_cell.angle_alpha   90.00
_cell.angle_beta   90.00
_cell.angle_gamma   90.00
#
_symmetry.space_group_name_H-M   'P 1'
#
loop_
_entity.id
_entity.type
_entity.pdbx_description
1 polymer ?
#
loop_
_entity_poly.entity_id
_entity_poly.type
_entity_poly.pdbx_seq_one_letter_code
_entity_poly.pdbx_strand_id
1 'polypeptide(L)'
;MGADKGKKQKVGEVEEERNGTEHIDGDLLISIEKLQEIQDELEKINEEASEKVLEVEQKYNEIRKPVYDKRNSVIKSIPDFWLTAFLSHPALSELLTEEDQKIFKYLSNLEVEDCKDVKSGYSITFHFKPNPYFEDTKLTKTFAFLEEGTTKITATSIKWKDGMGIPNGTAEEKKGNKRSHVEESFFSWFNDSQHSGDIEEIQDEQVAEIIKDDLWPNPLSYFNNDADEEEFEMEDDEDKDSDASEDDEDEEQEDEDDEADD
;
A
#
# COMPACT_ATOMS: atom_id res chain seq x y z
N MET A 1 -65.63 -47.14 -50.97
CA MET A 1 -66.36 -46.00 -50.34
C MET A 1 -65.45 -45.42 -49.28
N GLY A 2 -65.42 -44.09 -49.13
CA GLY A 2 -64.52 -43.37 -48.22
C GLY A 2 -63.52 -42.46 -48.93
N ALA A 3 -63.05 -41.43 -48.23
CA ALA A 3 -62.15 -40.36 -48.66
C ALA A 3 -62.75 -39.30 -49.62
N ASP A 4 -63.30 -38.30 -48.95
CA ASP A 4 -63.82 -37.00 -49.36
C ASP A 4 -62.95 -36.15 -50.33
N LYS A 5 -63.58 -35.17 -51.00
CA LYS A 5 -62.94 -34.29 -52.00
C LYS A 5 -62.65 -32.89 -51.42
N GLY A 6 -61.39 -32.61 -51.10
CA GLY A 6 -60.94 -31.29 -50.63
C GLY A 6 -59.65 -30.79 -51.29
N LYS A 7 -59.64 -30.53 -52.61
CA LYS A 7 -58.44 -30.02 -53.31
C LYS A 7 -58.74 -28.84 -54.23
N LYS A 8 -58.66 -27.62 -53.68
CA LYS A 8 -58.48 -26.35 -54.41
C LYS A 8 -57.74 -25.35 -53.51
N GLN A 9 -56.41 -25.38 -53.54
CA GLN A 9 -55.57 -24.30 -53.05
C GLN A 9 -55.23 -23.42 -54.27
N LYS A 10 -55.63 -22.15 -54.23
CA LYS A 10 -55.41 -21.19 -55.33
C LYS A 10 -54.08 -20.46 -55.07
N VAL A 11 -53.30 -20.26 -56.12
CA VAL A 11 -52.02 -19.56 -56.11
C VAL A 11 -52.23 -18.05 -56.32
N GLY A 12 -51.37 -17.23 -55.69
CA GLY A 12 -51.38 -15.77 -55.68
C GLY A 12 -51.99 -15.22 -54.38
N GLU A 13 -51.39 -14.23 -53.70
CA GLU A 13 -50.19 -13.44 -54.05
C GLU A 13 -48.87 -13.89 -53.38
N VAL A 14 -47.76 -13.49 -54.00
CA VAL A 14 -46.46 -13.30 -53.33
C VAL A 14 -46.31 -11.78 -53.17
N GLU A 15 -46.73 -11.25 -52.03
CA GLU A 15 -46.24 -9.95 -51.53
C GLU A 15 -44.95 -10.29 -50.76
N GLU A 16 -43.81 -10.10 -51.40
CA GLU A 16 -43.03 -8.86 -51.37
C GLU A 16 -42.40 -8.60 -49.98
N GLU A 17 -41.11 -8.95 -49.95
CA GLU A 17 -40.01 -8.22 -49.30
C GLU A 17 -40.20 -7.80 -47.83
N ARG A 18 -39.46 -8.37 -46.87
CA ARG A 18 -38.03 -8.04 -46.65
C ARG A 18 -37.69 -6.53 -46.69
N ASN A 19 -38.59 -5.68 -46.21
CA ASN A 19 -38.21 -4.42 -45.58
C ASN A 19 -38.36 -4.59 -44.06
N GLY A 20 -37.39 -4.23 -43.24
CA GLY A 20 -36.16 -3.48 -43.51
C GLY A 20 -35.79 -2.81 -42.20
N THR A 21 -34.55 -3.02 -41.76
CA THR A 21 -33.91 -2.42 -40.57
C THR A 21 -34.48 -1.07 -40.16
N GLU A 22 -34.89 -0.98 -38.90
CA GLU A 22 -34.79 0.19 -38.02
C GLU A 22 -34.63 1.53 -38.75
N HIS A 23 -35.76 2.22 -38.97
CA HIS A 23 -35.74 3.61 -39.41
C HIS A 23 -35.25 4.47 -38.25
N ILE A 24 -33.92 4.56 -38.10
CA ILE A 24 -33.30 5.48 -37.14
C ILE A 24 -33.75 6.88 -37.53
N ASP A 25 -34.41 7.55 -36.60
CA ASP A 25 -34.95 8.88 -36.81
C ASP A 25 -33.83 9.84 -37.22
N GLY A 26 -34.04 10.59 -38.32
CA GLY A 26 -33.04 11.52 -38.84
C GLY A 26 -32.69 12.61 -37.83
N ASP A 27 -33.68 13.04 -37.03
CA ASP A 27 -33.47 14.01 -35.96
C ASP A 27 -32.67 13.41 -34.78
N LEU A 28 -32.79 12.09 -34.55
CA LEU A 28 -31.98 11.36 -33.57
C LEU A 28 -30.52 11.24 -34.03
N LEU A 29 -30.27 10.90 -35.30
CA LEU A 29 -28.91 10.86 -35.87
C LEU A 29 -28.21 12.22 -35.76
N ILE A 30 -28.88 13.31 -36.17
CA ILE A 30 -28.36 14.68 -36.05
C ILE A 30 -28.10 15.06 -34.58
N SER A 31 -28.90 14.56 -33.64
CA SER A 31 -28.71 14.80 -32.21
C SER A 31 -27.52 14.01 -31.64
N ILE A 32 -27.26 12.80 -32.15
CA ILE A 32 -26.09 11.98 -31.78
C ILE A 32 -24.81 12.59 -32.37
N GLU A 33 -24.82 13.04 -33.63
CA GLU A 33 -23.67 13.72 -34.25
C GLU A 33 -23.25 14.96 -33.45
N LYS A 34 -24.20 15.83 -33.08
CA LYS A 34 -23.92 17.00 -32.21
C LYS A 34 -23.44 16.61 -30.81
N LEU A 35 -23.93 15.50 -30.27
CA LEU A 35 -23.44 15.01 -28.98
C LEU A 35 -21.99 14.51 -29.10
N GLN A 36 -21.63 13.88 -30.22
CA GLN A 36 -20.24 13.50 -30.49
C GLN A 36 -19.34 14.73 -30.62
N GLU A 37 -19.76 15.76 -31.37
CA GLU A 37 -19.00 17.03 -31.45
C GLU A 37 -18.74 17.64 -30.06
N ILE A 38 -19.73 17.61 -29.16
CA ILE A 38 -19.59 18.08 -27.76
C ILE A 38 -18.65 17.17 -26.95
N GLN A 39 -18.69 15.85 -27.16
CA GLN A 39 -17.77 14.91 -26.49
C GLN A 39 -16.32 15.12 -26.94
N ASP A 40 -16.09 15.35 -28.24
CA ASP A 40 -14.76 15.66 -28.80
C ASP A 40 -14.22 17.00 -28.24
N GLU A 41 -15.08 18.01 -28.08
CA GLU A 41 -14.73 19.28 -27.41
C GLU A 41 -14.36 19.08 -25.94
N LEU A 42 -15.10 18.23 -25.21
CA LEU A 42 -14.82 17.91 -23.80
C LEU A 42 -13.53 17.11 -23.62
N GLU A 43 -13.27 16.13 -24.50
CA GLU A 43 -12.03 15.35 -24.49
C GLU A 43 -10.81 16.25 -24.66
N LYS A 44 -10.85 17.18 -25.62
CA LYS A 44 -9.79 18.17 -25.84
C LYS A 44 -9.57 19.09 -24.64
N ILE A 45 -10.63 19.53 -23.96
CA ILE A 45 -10.51 20.34 -22.73
C ILE A 45 -9.87 19.52 -21.60
N ASN A 46 -10.21 18.23 -21.49
CA ASN A 46 -9.63 17.32 -20.51
C ASN A 46 -8.15 17.02 -20.80
N GLU A 47 -7.76 16.89 -22.06
CA GLU A 47 -6.36 16.76 -22.50
C GLU A 47 -5.54 17.99 -22.07
N GLU A 48 -5.99 19.21 -22.41
CA GLU A 48 -5.32 20.47 -22.02
C GLU A 48 -5.24 20.64 -20.47
N ALA A 49 -6.24 20.16 -19.74
CA ALA A 49 -6.20 20.14 -18.27
C ALA A 49 -5.16 19.13 -17.74
N SER A 50 -5.10 17.93 -18.33
CA SER A 50 -4.15 16.88 -17.98
C SER A 50 -2.69 17.26 -18.28
N GLU A 51 -2.43 17.99 -19.37
CA GLU A 51 -1.12 18.57 -19.67
C GLU A 51 -0.68 19.58 -18.59
N LYS A 52 -1.57 20.49 -18.19
CA LYS A 52 -1.25 21.50 -17.15
C LYS A 52 -1.01 20.90 -15.77
N VAL A 53 -1.72 19.82 -15.41
CA VAL A 53 -1.43 19.07 -14.17
C VAL A 53 -0.03 18.48 -14.25
N LEU A 54 0.32 17.83 -15.35
CA LEU A 54 1.65 17.24 -15.58
C LEU A 54 2.78 18.29 -15.51
N GLU A 55 2.62 19.47 -16.13
CA GLU A 55 3.59 20.57 -16.03
C GLU A 55 3.81 21.03 -14.57
N VAL A 56 2.75 21.09 -13.78
CA VAL A 56 2.81 21.47 -12.36
C VAL A 56 3.51 20.39 -11.54
N GLU A 57 3.18 19.11 -11.76
CA GLU A 57 3.80 17.97 -11.07
C GLU A 57 5.30 17.88 -11.37
N GLN A 58 5.71 17.93 -12.65
CA GLN A 58 7.11 17.94 -13.06
C GLN A 58 7.90 19.07 -12.37
N LYS A 59 7.35 20.30 -12.39
CA LYS A 59 7.95 21.46 -11.72
C LYS A 59 8.10 21.26 -10.21
N TYR A 60 7.09 20.73 -9.54
CA TYR A 60 7.20 20.47 -8.10
C TYR A 60 8.07 19.26 -7.77
N ASN A 61 8.25 18.31 -8.66
CA ASN A 61 9.22 17.22 -8.51
C ASN A 61 10.66 17.72 -8.53
N GLU A 62 11.01 18.63 -9.45
CA GLU A 62 12.32 19.29 -9.47
C GLU A 62 12.58 20.10 -8.18
N ILE A 63 11.55 20.72 -7.61
CA ILE A 63 11.64 21.49 -6.35
C ILE A 63 11.73 20.55 -5.12
N ARG A 64 10.99 19.43 -5.12
CA ARG A 64 10.99 18.44 -4.03
C ARG A 64 12.30 17.66 -3.95
N LYS A 65 12.91 17.28 -5.09
CA LYS A 65 14.12 16.47 -5.14
C LYS A 65 15.28 16.96 -4.23
N PRO A 66 15.75 18.22 -4.30
CA PRO A 66 16.83 18.70 -3.42
C PRO A 66 16.41 18.84 -1.94
N VAL A 67 15.12 18.72 -1.60
CA VAL A 67 14.63 18.63 -0.22
C VAL A 67 14.66 17.17 0.24
N TYR A 68 14.22 16.23 -0.60
CA TYR A 68 14.36 14.78 -0.33
C TYR A 68 15.84 14.36 -0.22
N ASP A 69 16.75 14.87 -1.07
CA ASP A 69 18.19 14.61 -0.98
C ASP A 69 18.78 15.05 0.38
N LYS A 70 18.33 16.20 0.90
CA LYS A 70 18.72 16.70 2.24
C LYS A 70 18.14 15.81 3.33
N ARG A 71 16.87 15.43 3.23
CA ARG A 71 16.21 14.51 4.17
C ARG A 71 16.95 13.17 4.23
N ASN A 72 17.21 12.56 3.08
CA ASN A 72 17.95 11.30 2.96
C ASN A 72 19.37 11.41 3.55
N SER A 73 20.01 12.59 3.41
CA SER A 73 21.33 12.85 4.02
C SER A 73 21.29 12.94 5.55
N VAL A 74 20.21 13.47 6.13
CA VAL A 74 20.01 13.51 7.59
C VAL A 74 19.63 12.12 8.12
N ILE A 75 18.67 11.43 7.48
CA ILE A 75 18.19 10.11 7.90
C ILE A 75 19.33 9.09 7.99
N LYS A 76 20.32 9.14 7.09
CA LYS A 76 21.51 8.26 7.14
C LYS A 76 22.33 8.33 8.45
N SER A 77 22.13 9.37 9.26
CA SER A 77 22.76 9.53 10.57
C SER A 77 21.91 9.02 11.75
N ILE A 78 20.65 8.67 11.50
CA ILE A 78 19.71 8.12 12.49
C ILE A 78 19.70 6.59 12.34
N PRO A 79 20.12 5.81 13.36
CA PRO A 79 20.04 4.36 13.33
C PRO A 79 18.60 3.88 13.13
N ASP A 80 18.42 2.78 12.39
CA ASP A 80 17.17 2.03 12.20
C ASP A 80 15.92 2.83 11.77
N PHE A 81 16.05 4.11 11.40
CA PHE A 81 14.94 5.03 11.08
C PHE A 81 13.89 4.46 10.13
N TRP A 82 14.33 3.83 9.02
CA TRP A 82 13.40 3.25 8.05
C TRP A 82 12.77 1.93 8.49
N LEU A 83 13.37 1.20 9.45
CA LEU A 83 12.76 0.03 10.08
C LEU A 83 11.67 0.48 11.05
N THR A 84 12.01 1.39 11.98
CA THR A 84 11.06 2.01 12.92
C THR A 84 9.87 2.60 12.19
N ALA A 85 10.09 3.48 11.20
CA ALA A 85 8.99 4.10 10.44
C ALA A 85 8.12 3.08 9.63
N PHE A 86 8.64 1.89 9.31
CA PHE A 86 7.85 0.81 8.70
C PHE A 86 7.01 0.07 9.75
N LEU A 87 7.58 -0.20 10.93
CA LEU A 87 6.93 -0.91 12.04
C LEU A 87 5.85 -0.07 12.74
N SER A 88 6.02 1.25 12.83
CA SER A 88 5.00 2.14 13.39
C SER A 88 3.88 2.48 12.38
N HIS A 89 3.97 2.01 11.12
CA HIS A 89 2.95 2.23 10.09
C HIS A 89 1.93 1.08 10.05
N PRO A 90 0.62 1.31 10.35
CA PRO A 90 -0.35 0.24 10.62
C PRO A 90 -0.47 -0.87 9.57
N ALA A 91 -0.39 -0.54 8.28
CA ALA A 91 -0.52 -1.52 7.19
C ALA A 91 0.81 -2.10 6.69
N LEU A 92 1.96 -1.58 7.13
CA LEU A 92 3.28 -2.03 6.67
C LEU A 92 3.98 -2.89 7.73
N SER A 93 3.66 -2.67 9.01
CA SER A 93 4.14 -3.48 10.12
C SER A 93 3.70 -4.94 10.01
N GLU A 94 2.45 -5.18 9.61
CA GLU A 94 1.88 -6.52 9.37
C GLU A 94 2.61 -7.30 8.24
N LEU A 95 3.40 -6.63 7.40
CA LEU A 95 4.15 -7.25 6.30
C LEU A 95 5.57 -7.70 6.69
N LEU A 96 6.09 -7.28 7.85
CA LEU A 96 7.47 -7.54 8.27
C LEU A 96 7.58 -8.67 9.30
N THR A 97 8.02 -9.85 8.84
CA THR A 97 8.37 -10.97 9.73
C THR A 97 9.59 -10.65 10.60
N GLU A 98 9.80 -11.42 11.68
CA GLU A 98 10.99 -11.26 12.55
C GLU A 98 12.32 -11.36 11.78
N GLU A 99 12.40 -12.19 10.73
CA GLU A 99 13.59 -12.28 9.88
C GLU A 99 13.73 -11.05 8.98
N ASP A 100 12.63 -10.53 8.42
CA ASP A 100 12.67 -9.33 7.58
C ASP A 100 13.16 -8.12 8.36
N GLN A 101 12.73 -7.97 9.61
CA GLN A 101 13.21 -6.90 10.51
C GLN A 101 14.73 -6.94 10.69
N LYS A 102 15.34 -8.13 10.77
CA LYS A 102 16.81 -8.28 10.86
C LYS A 102 17.52 -7.85 9.57
N ILE A 103 16.88 -8.04 8.42
CA ILE A 103 17.37 -7.55 7.12
C ILE A 103 17.19 -6.02 7.01
N PHE A 104 16.05 -5.49 7.47
CA PHE A 104 15.74 -4.06 7.47
C PHE A 104 16.68 -3.22 8.37
N LYS A 105 17.34 -3.80 9.38
CA LYS A 105 18.44 -3.11 10.11
C LYS A 105 19.63 -2.72 9.20
N TYR A 106 19.72 -3.31 8.01
CA TYR A 106 20.71 -2.92 6.99
C TYR A 106 20.16 -1.88 6.00
N LEU A 107 18.86 -1.54 6.04
CA LEU A 107 18.26 -0.50 5.21
C LEU A 107 18.84 0.87 5.59
N SER A 108 19.42 1.56 4.62
CA SER A 108 20.14 2.83 4.79
C SER A 108 19.46 4.02 4.11
N ASN A 109 18.61 3.74 3.13
CA ASN A 109 17.82 4.74 2.43
C ASN A 109 16.62 4.05 1.79
N LEU A 110 15.47 4.69 1.84
CA LEU A 110 14.38 4.49 0.89
C LEU A 110 14.43 5.64 -0.11
N GLU A 111 14.02 5.40 -1.35
CA GLU A 111 13.89 6.43 -2.37
C GLU A 111 12.70 6.10 -3.26
N VAL A 112 11.81 7.08 -3.48
CA VAL A 112 10.73 6.98 -4.47
C VAL A 112 10.96 8.06 -5.52
N GLU A 113 11.18 7.62 -6.77
CA GLU A 113 11.40 8.48 -7.92
C GLU A 113 10.29 8.28 -8.96
N ASP A 114 9.57 9.34 -9.28
CA ASP A 114 8.69 9.37 -10.45
C ASP A 114 9.52 9.30 -11.74
N CYS A 115 8.96 8.69 -12.78
CA CYS A 115 9.54 8.74 -14.12
C CYS A 115 9.61 10.19 -14.64
N LYS A 116 10.53 10.44 -15.60
CA LYS A 116 10.71 11.78 -16.19
C LYS A 116 9.44 12.33 -16.83
N ASP A 117 8.67 11.45 -17.46
CA ASP A 117 7.25 11.66 -17.65
C ASP A 117 6.53 11.02 -16.47
N VAL A 118 5.85 11.83 -15.66
CA VAL A 118 5.16 11.38 -14.44
C VAL A 118 4.02 10.41 -14.79
N LYS A 119 3.42 10.54 -15.98
CA LYS A 119 2.39 9.62 -16.48
C LYS A 119 2.94 8.23 -16.83
N SER A 120 4.24 8.09 -17.05
CA SER A 120 4.88 6.81 -17.37
C SER A 120 5.15 5.92 -16.14
N GLY A 121 4.90 6.40 -14.92
CA GLY A 121 5.00 5.61 -13.69
C GLY A 121 6.11 6.05 -12.73
N TYR A 122 6.54 5.16 -11.83
CA TYR A 122 7.49 5.46 -10.76
C TYR A 122 8.29 4.22 -10.31
N SER A 123 9.34 4.44 -9.52
CA SER A 123 10.13 3.36 -8.91
C SER A 123 10.38 3.60 -7.43
N ILE A 124 10.36 2.52 -6.65
CA ILE A 124 10.67 2.48 -5.22
C ILE A 124 11.98 1.69 -5.06
N THR A 125 13.00 2.32 -4.48
CA THR A 125 14.33 1.73 -4.28
C THR A 125 14.71 1.69 -2.80
N PHE A 126 14.97 0.48 -2.30
CA PHE A 126 15.48 0.21 -0.97
C PHE A 126 17.00 0.03 -1.04
N HIS A 127 17.78 0.85 -0.35
CA HIS A 127 19.25 0.80 -0.36
C HIS A 127 19.81 0.12 0.89
N PHE A 128 20.52 -0.98 0.73
CA PHE A 128 21.05 -1.75 1.84
C PHE A 128 22.56 -1.54 2.02
N LYS A 129 22.99 -1.45 3.28
CA LYS A 129 24.39 -1.63 3.69
C LYS A 129 24.83 -3.07 3.35
N PRO A 130 26.14 -3.34 3.22
CA PRO A 130 26.65 -4.70 3.14
C PRO A 130 26.12 -5.54 4.30
N ASN A 131 25.39 -6.61 3.98
CA ASN A 131 24.62 -7.43 4.91
C ASN A 131 24.92 -8.93 4.70
N PRO A 132 24.58 -9.83 5.65
CA PRO A 132 24.85 -11.27 5.50
C PRO A 132 23.86 -12.02 4.60
N TYR A 133 22.72 -11.40 4.22
CA TYR A 133 21.58 -12.09 3.61
C TYR A 133 21.63 -12.16 2.07
N PHE A 134 21.98 -11.07 1.40
CA PHE A 134 22.07 -11.00 -0.05
C PHE A 134 23.26 -10.16 -0.54
N GLU A 135 23.59 -10.25 -1.83
CA GLU A 135 24.69 -9.50 -2.45
C GLU A 135 24.31 -8.09 -2.90
N ASP A 136 23.04 -7.86 -3.24
CA ASP A 136 22.58 -6.60 -3.81
C ASP A 136 22.62 -5.44 -2.80
N THR A 137 23.09 -4.27 -3.24
CA THR A 137 23.13 -3.04 -2.41
C THR A 137 21.89 -2.17 -2.59
N LYS A 138 21.02 -2.54 -3.55
CA LYS A 138 19.74 -1.89 -3.80
C LYS A 138 18.73 -2.89 -4.34
N LEU A 139 17.50 -2.82 -3.85
CA LEU A 139 16.35 -3.53 -4.39
C LEU A 139 15.37 -2.48 -4.91
N THR A 140 15.14 -2.46 -6.22
CA THR A 140 14.22 -1.54 -6.89
C THR A 140 13.00 -2.32 -7.40
N LYS A 141 11.79 -1.80 -7.15
CA LYS A 141 10.56 -2.20 -7.83
C LYS A 141 10.05 -1.01 -8.65
N THR A 142 9.64 -1.26 -9.88
CA THR A 142 9.23 -0.22 -10.85
C THR A 142 7.86 -0.54 -11.39
N PHE A 143 6.98 0.45 -11.34
CA PHE A 143 5.61 0.42 -11.87
C PHE A 143 5.60 1.33 -13.10
N ALA A 144 5.46 0.75 -14.29
CA ALA A 144 5.45 1.48 -15.54
C ALA A 144 4.06 1.46 -16.16
N PHE A 145 3.42 2.63 -16.30
CA PHE A 145 2.08 2.73 -16.88
C PHE A 145 2.18 2.79 -18.41
N LEU A 146 1.45 1.91 -19.09
CA LEU A 146 1.42 1.81 -20.55
C LEU A 146 0.17 2.49 -21.12
N GLU A 147 0.26 3.01 -22.35
CA GLU A 147 -0.83 3.73 -23.03
C GLU A 147 -2.13 2.91 -23.17
N GLU A 148 -2.04 1.58 -23.14
CA GLU A 148 -3.21 0.67 -23.16
C GLU A 148 -3.93 0.55 -21.81
N GLY A 149 -3.55 1.35 -20.81
CA GLY A 149 -4.13 1.31 -19.45
C GLY A 149 -3.64 0.14 -18.60
N THR A 150 -2.53 -0.50 -18.99
CA THR A 150 -1.93 -1.63 -18.26
C THR A 150 -0.71 -1.18 -17.46
N THR A 151 -0.64 -1.56 -16.19
CA THR A 151 0.57 -1.39 -15.37
C THR A 151 1.54 -2.54 -15.65
N LYS A 152 2.79 -2.24 -16.00
CA LYS A 152 3.87 -3.22 -16.02
C LYS A 152 4.72 -3.09 -14.76
N ILE A 153 4.60 -4.08 -13.88
CA ILE A 153 5.43 -4.22 -12.68
C ILE A 153 6.72 -4.96 -13.04
N THR A 154 7.87 -4.49 -12.52
CA THR A 154 9.17 -5.17 -12.63
C THR A 154 9.97 -4.99 -11.34
N ALA A 155 10.66 -6.05 -10.90
CA ALA A 155 11.39 -6.05 -9.63
C ALA A 155 12.86 -6.47 -9.77
N THR A 156 13.66 -6.12 -8.76
CA THR A 156 15.06 -6.56 -8.65
C THR A 156 15.11 -7.96 -8.06
N SER A 157 15.38 -8.97 -8.88
CA SER A 157 15.59 -10.35 -8.43
C SER A 157 16.75 -10.43 -7.42
N ILE A 158 16.43 -10.82 -6.18
CA ILE A 158 17.33 -10.78 -5.03
C ILE A 158 18.36 -11.92 -5.10
N LYS A 159 19.65 -11.58 -5.04
CA LYS A 159 20.76 -12.55 -4.97
C LYS A 159 21.04 -12.97 -3.53
N TRP A 160 20.21 -13.86 -3.00
CA TRP A 160 20.38 -14.47 -1.69
C TRP A 160 21.74 -15.20 -1.57
N LYS A 161 22.37 -15.06 -0.40
CA LYS A 161 23.59 -15.78 -0.03
C LYS A 161 23.27 -17.21 0.42
N ASP A 162 24.30 -18.04 0.45
CA ASP A 162 24.16 -19.46 0.78
C ASP A 162 23.50 -19.66 2.16
N GLY A 163 22.45 -20.48 2.20
CA GLY A 163 21.61 -20.71 3.38
C GLY A 163 20.75 -19.53 3.86
N MET A 164 20.75 -18.38 3.17
CA MET A 164 20.01 -17.17 3.58
C MET A 164 18.77 -16.88 2.72
N GLY A 165 18.51 -17.67 1.68
CA GLY A 165 17.31 -17.52 0.85
C GLY A 165 16.04 -17.90 1.59
N ILE A 166 14.99 -17.07 1.45
CA ILE A 166 13.67 -17.35 2.00
C ILE A 166 13.11 -18.63 1.37
N PRO A 167 12.51 -19.55 2.14
CA PRO A 167 11.93 -20.79 1.63
C PRO A 167 10.57 -20.61 0.93
N ASN A 168 10.40 -19.55 0.12
CA ASN A 168 9.22 -19.33 -0.72
C ASN A 168 9.54 -19.64 -2.19
N GLY A 169 9.01 -20.75 -2.70
CA GLY A 169 8.77 -20.93 -4.15
C GLY A 169 9.50 -22.08 -4.86
N THR A 170 10.69 -22.53 -4.44
CA THR A 170 11.29 -23.74 -5.04
C THR A 170 10.62 -24.99 -4.48
N ALA A 171 9.78 -25.63 -5.29
CA ALA A 171 8.96 -26.77 -4.90
C ALA A 171 9.78 -28.04 -4.55
N GLU A 172 10.22 -28.15 -3.31
CA GLU A 172 10.42 -29.46 -2.67
C GLU A 172 9.07 -29.95 -2.12
N GLU A 173 8.48 -30.98 -2.75
CA GLU A 173 7.25 -31.64 -2.30
C GLU A 173 7.42 -32.35 -0.94
N LYS A 174 7.45 -31.59 0.17
CA LYS A 174 7.39 -32.16 1.51
C LYS A 174 5.95 -32.55 1.84
N LYS A 175 5.62 -33.81 1.52
CA LYS A 175 4.42 -34.51 1.98
C LYS A 175 4.27 -34.38 3.51
N GLY A 176 3.50 -33.40 3.95
CA GLY A 176 3.23 -33.14 5.36
C GLY A 176 1.91 -32.39 5.51
N ASN A 177 0.84 -33.12 5.85
CA ASN A 177 -0.50 -32.55 5.96
C ASN A 177 -0.67 -31.74 7.27
N LYS A 178 -0.08 -30.56 7.32
CA LYS A 178 -0.29 -29.54 8.34
C LYS A 178 -0.01 -28.18 7.71
N ARG A 179 -1.02 -27.32 7.59
CA ARG A 179 -0.82 -25.91 7.22
C ARG A 179 -0.11 -25.24 8.39
N SER A 180 1.22 -25.18 8.35
CA SER A 180 1.94 -24.14 9.08
C SER A 180 1.49 -22.80 8.50
N HIS A 181 1.22 -21.83 9.37
CA HIS A 181 1.18 -20.44 8.96
C HIS A 181 2.62 -20.09 8.57
N VAL A 182 2.95 -20.20 7.29
CA VAL A 182 4.21 -19.67 6.78
C VAL A 182 3.95 -18.18 6.66
N GLU A 183 4.48 -17.42 7.59
CA GLU A 183 4.50 -15.97 7.47
C GLU A 183 5.25 -15.62 6.20
N GLU A 184 4.58 -14.90 5.31
CA GLU A 184 5.17 -14.52 4.04
C GLU A 184 6.13 -13.35 4.27
N SER A 185 7.39 -13.54 3.90
CA SER A 185 8.40 -12.49 4.02
C SER A 185 8.10 -11.34 3.06
N PHE A 186 8.23 -10.10 3.55
CA PHE A 186 8.12 -8.87 2.75
C PHE A 186 8.92 -8.92 1.43
N PHE A 187 10.06 -9.59 1.43
CA PHE A 187 10.91 -9.67 0.24
C PHE A 187 10.32 -10.51 -0.90
N SER A 188 9.21 -11.22 -0.70
CA SER A 188 8.44 -11.82 -1.80
C SER A 188 7.85 -10.75 -2.74
N TRP A 189 7.63 -9.53 -2.25
CA TRP A 189 7.26 -8.34 -3.05
C TRP A 189 8.32 -7.97 -4.11
N PHE A 190 9.53 -8.54 -4.09
CA PHE A 190 10.52 -8.39 -5.16
C PHE A 190 10.59 -9.57 -6.15
N ASN A 191 9.71 -10.55 -6.03
CA ASN A 191 9.54 -11.57 -7.06
C ASN A 191 8.89 -10.96 -8.31
N ASP A 192 9.24 -11.46 -9.50
CA ASP A 192 8.59 -11.02 -10.74
C ASP A 192 7.15 -11.55 -10.78
N SER A 193 6.17 -10.66 -10.64
CA SER A 193 4.72 -10.92 -10.75
C SER A 193 4.24 -11.36 -12.14
N GLN A 194 5.17 -11.64 -13.07
CA GLN A 194 4.93 -12.04 -14.47
C GLN A 194 4.08 -13.33 -14.66
N HIS A 195 3.66 -14.01 -13.59
CA HIS A 195 2.97 -15.31 -13.63
C HIS A 195 1.83 -15.49 -12.61
N SER A 196 1.53 -14.50 -11.77
CA SER A 196 0.44 -14.56 -10.81
C SER A 196 -0.68 -13.59 -11.19
N GLY A 197 -1.92 -14.08 -11.17
CA GLY A 197 -3.07 -13.31 -11.66
C GLY A 197 -3.45 -12.14 -10.76
N ASP A 198 -4.43 -11.35 -11.24
CA ASP A 198 -4.92 -10.03 -10.80
C ASP A 198 -4.79 -9.69 -9.28
N ILE A 199 -4.89 -10.67 -8.39
CA ILE A 199 -4.83 -10.48 -6.92
C ILE A 199 -3.42 -10.08 -6.44
N GLU A 200 -2.35 -10.68 -6.96
CA GLU A 200 -0.99 -10.37 -6.51
C GLU A 200 -0.53 -9.00 -7.05
N GLU A 201 -0.92 -8.64 -8.28
CA GLU A 201 -0.69 -7.29 -8.82
C GLU A 201 -1.41 -6.21 -7.99
N ILE A 202 -2.65 -6.46 -7.57
CA ILE A 202 -3.41 -5.56 -6.69
C ILE A 202 -2.73 -5.39 -5.31
N GLN A 203 -2.17 -6.46 -4.73
CA GLN A 203 -1.44 -6.36 -3.46
C GLN A 203 -0.11 -5.59 -3.64
N ASP A 204 0.58 -5.85 -4.75
CA ASP A 204 1.81 -5.15 -5.11
C ASP A 204 1.62 -3.64 -5.25
N GLU A 205 0.54 -3.23 -5.93
CA GLU A 205 0.14 -1.83 -6.10
C GLU A 205 -0.25 -1.20 -4.76
N GLN A 206 -1.06 -1.85 -3.92
CA GLN A 206 -1.44 -1.32 -2.60
C GLN A 206 -0.22 -1.01 -1.71
N VAL A 207 0.74 -1.94 -1.62
CA VAL A 207 1.98 -1.72 -0.86
C VAL A 207 2.79 -0.55 -1.45
N ALA A 208 2.82 -0.43 -2.78
CA ALA A 208 3.52 0.66 -3.45
C ALA A 208 2.86 2.03 -3.23
N GLU A 209 1.52 2.11 -3.28
CA GLU A 209 0.74 3.31 -2.99
C GLU A 209 0.98 3.79 -1.55
N ILE A 210 0.89 2.89 -0.57
CA ILE A 210 1.16 3.19 0.85
C ILE A 210 2.58 3.74 1.03
N ILE A 211 3.57 3.10 0.40
CA ILE A 211 4.96 3.59 0.46
C ILE A 211 5.09 4.96 -0.22
N LYS A 212 4.52 5.15 -1.41
CA LYS A 212 4.70 6.35 -2.24
C LYS A 212 3.96 7.58 -1.73
N ASP A 213 2.72 7.41 -1.29
CA ASP A 213 1.78 8.50 -1.03
C ASP A 213 1.52 8.76 0.47
N ASP A 214 1.91 7.85 1.37
CA ASP A 214 1.78 8.02 2.83
C ASP A 214 3.16 8.02 3.54
N LEU A 215 3.89 6.90 3.51
CA LEU A 215 5.17 6.78 4.23
C LEU A 215 6.26 7.69 3.64
N TRP A 216 6.41 7.73 2.32
CA TRP A 216 7.50 8.48 1.67
C TRP A 216 7.39 10.01 1.81
N PRO A 217 6.21 10.65 1.75
CA PRO A 217 6.10 12.09 1.97
C PRO A 217 6.50 12.51 3.38
N ASN A 218 6.07 11.78 4.43
CA ASN A 218 6.34 12.14 5.82
C ASN A 218 6.68 10.93 6.73
N PRO A 219 7.85 10.29 6.58
CA PRO A 219 8.20 9.13 7.40
C PRO A 219 8.46 9.48 8.87
N LEU A 220 8.63 10.77 9.18
CA LEU A 220 8.91 11.24 10.55
C LEU A 220 7.69 11.14 11.47
N SER A 221 6.45 11.21 10.96
CA SER A 221 5.27 10.98 11.82
C SER A 221 5.20 9.55 12.32
N TYR A 222 5.55 8.58 11.46
CA TYR A 222 5.61 7.18 11.86
C TYR A 222 6.79 6.92 12.80
N PHE A 223 7.99 7.42 12.46
CA PHE A 223 9.16 7.30 13.35
C PHE A 223 8.94 7.86 14.76
N ASN A 224 8.13 8.92 14.91
CA ASN A 224 7.85 9.52 16.21
C ASN A 224 6.78 8.75 17.01
N ASN A 225 5.87 8.00 16.38
CA ASN A 225 4.81 7.28 17.11
C ASN A 225 5.36 6.16 18.00
N ASP A 226 6.44 5.48 17.59
CA ASP A 226 7.14 4.48 18.42
C ASP A 226 7.59 5.06 19.78
N ALA A 227 7.98 6.34 19.79
CA ALA A 227 8.49 7.02 20.99
C ALA A 227 7.39 7.32 22.04
N ASP A 228 6.12 7.38 21.63
CA ASP A 228 4.98 7.55 22.54
C ASP A 228 4.47 6.19 23.09
N GLU A 229 4.85 5.06 22.47
CA GLU A 229 4.47 3.71 22.93
C GLU A 229 5.50 3.13 23.94
N GLU A 230 6.80 3.42 23.80
CA GLU A 230 7.83 2.96 24.76
C GLU A 230 7.73 3.59 26.18
N GLU A 231 7.00 4.70 26.37
CA GLU A 231 6.87 5.37 27.69
C GLU A 231 5.94 4.61 28.69
N PHE A 232 5.23 3.56 28.24
CA PHE A 232 4.22 2.86 29.05
C PHE A 232 4.66 1.55 29.76
N GLU A 233 5.89 1.06 29.58
CA GLU A 233 6.34 -0.23 30.18
C GLU A 233 7.27 -0.10 31.42
N MET A 234 7.21 1.00 32.19
CA MET A 234 8.15 1.27 33.31
C MET A 234 7.52 1.71 34.66
N GLU A 235 6.30 1.27 34.98
CA GLU A 235 5.72 1.25 36.34
C GLU A 235 4.96 -0.10 36.49
N ASP A 236 5.05 -0.91 37.55
CA ASP A 236 5.46 -0.68 38.94
C ASP A 236 5.99 -2.00 39.55
N ASP A 237 7.20 -1.99 40.13
CA ASP A 237 7.79 -3.13 40.86
C ASP A 237 8.69 -2.61 42.02
N GLU A 238 8.14 -1.74 42.88
CA GLU A 238 8.75 -1.42 44.18
C GLU A 238 8.06 -2.16 45.34
N ASP A 239 8.62 -3.33 45.68
CA ASP A 239 8.51 -3.97 47.00
C ASP A 239 8.69 -2.92 48.12
N LYS A 240 7.62 -2.65 48.89
CA LYS A 240 7.69 -1.94 50.17
C LYS A 240 7.15 -2.77 51.32
N ASP A 241 7.99 -3.73 51.70
CA ASP A 241 7.98 -4.32 53.03
C ASP A 241 8.50 -3.29 54.05
N SER A 242 7.62 -2.79 54.92
CA SER A 242 8.02 -2.04 56.12
C SER A 242 7.05 -2.28 57.27
N ASP A 243 7.28 -3.40 57.97
CA ASP A 243 6.72 -3.71 59.28
C ASP A 243 7.04 -2.61 60.31
N ALA A 244 6.01 -2.11 61.01
CA ALA A 244 6.12 -1.18 62.13
C ALA A 244 4.88 -1.26 63.05
N SER A 245 4.82 -2.35 63.82
CA SER A 245 4.04 -2.55 65.05
C SER A 245 3.29 -1.34 65.65
N GLU A 246 1.97 -1.47 65.79
CA GLU A 246 1.21 -0.76 66.82
C GLU A 246 1.55 -1.36 68.20
N ASP A 247 1.83 -0.52 69.19
CA ASP A 247 1.80 -0.89 70.61
C ASP A 247 1.11 0.24 71.39
N ASP A 248 0.32 -0.17 72.38
CA ASP A 248 -0.61 0.66 73.15
C ASP A 248 0.06 1.22 74.42
N GLU A 249 -0.74 1.89 75.26
CA GLU A 249 -0.51 2.29 76.67
C GLU A 249 -0.51 3.80 76.96
N ASP A 250 -1.73 4.33 77.06
CA ASP A 250 -2.38 4.86 78.27
C ASP A 250 -1.68 5.84 79.25
N GLU A 251 -2.55 6.71 79.81
CA GLU A 251 -2.46 7.39 81.12
C GLU A 251 -1.35 8.47 81.32
N GLU A 252 -1.55 9.59 82.04
CA GLU A 252 -2.60 9.97 83.01
C GLU A 252 -2.67 11.53 83.16
N GLN A 253 -3.85 12.06 83.59
CA GLN A 253 -4.15 13.11 84.62
C GLN A 253 -3.15 14.29 84.92
N GLU A 254 -3.41 15.40 85.63
CA GLU A 254 -4.48 16.09 86.43
C GLU A 254 -4.03 17.60 86.44
N ASP A 255 -4.81 18.66 86.70
CA ASP A 255 -6.12 19.16 86.26
C ASP A 255 -6.17 20.70 86.62
N GLU A 256 -7.33 21.39 86.56
CA GLU A 256 -7.65 22.68 87.25
C GLU A 256 -6.90 23.99 86.82
N ASP A 257 -7.49 25.20 86.85
CA ASP A 257 -8.89 25.64 87.05
C ASP A 257 -9.11 27.08 86.47
N ASP A 258 -10.36 27.53 86.52
CA ASP A 258 -10.86 28.93 86.60
C ASP A 258 -10.33 30.04 85.66
N GLU A 259 -11.27 30.72 85.00
CA GLU A 259 -11.82 31.99 85.54
C GLU A 259 -13.01 32.45 84.68
N ALA A 260 -14.07 32.93 85.33
CA ALA A 260 -15.26 33.47 84.69
C ALA A 260 -15.57 34.86 85.26
N ASP A 261 -15.91 35.83 84.40
CA ASP A 261 -16.59 37.05 84.87
C ASP A 261 -17.52 37.66 83.79
N ASP A 262 -18.72 38.00 84.25
CA ASP A 262 -19.89 38.74 83.68
C ASP A 262 -20.12 38.83 82.14
#